data_AF-A0A8T6M2Y1-F1
#
_entry.id   AF-A0A8T6M2Y1-F1
#
_cell.length_a   1.000
_cell.length_b   1.000
_cell.length_c   1.000
_cell.angle_alpha   90.00
_cell.angle_beta   90.00
_cell.angle_gamma   90.00
#
_symmetry.space_group_name_H-M   'P 1'
#
loop_
_entity.id
_entity.type
_entity.pdbx_description
1 polymer ?
#
loop_
_entity_poly.entity_id
_entity_poly.type
_entity_poly.pdbx_seq_one_letter_code
_entity_poly.pdbx_strand_id
1 'polypeptide(L)'
;MIRKKGFSSERYIEAQSAAVLKRINEFDKLYLEFGGKLTYDGHASRVLPGFKPTTKIDLLKNLGELEIIYCINANDLESDRRLGDFELTYREQTLKDIKEIRKNGLEVNHLCITFFEGRSEVKKFKKEIENLGIKVYTHKRIEGYPDKVNKIIDGFSKQRFIKTKTKLVIVTGASGGSGKMATAMAQVYNERKNGVNAGFSKYELFPIWNLALNHPINIAYEAATADLGDYNMIDSYHWKAYKIKAVNYNRDVENFKILRKIYSLVAGKKILSRFKSPTDMGINMAKKGIIDDKICRSAAIKEIKRRDKIYKKEFKAGRESIETVKRMKKILNKIKK
;
A
#
# COMPACT_ATOMS: atom_id res chain seq x y z
N MET A 1 -4.43 28.91 -17.73
CA MET A 1 -3.84 29.19 -16.39
C MET A 1 -2.93 28.04 -15.97
N ILE A 2 -1.64 28.29 -15.80
CA ILE A 2 -0.71 27.32 -15.20
C ILE A 2 -1.18 27.09 -13.76
N ARG A 3 -1.62 25.87 -13.42
CA ARG A 3 -1.93 25.52 -12.02
C ARG A 3 -0.66 25.70 -11.19
N LYS A 4 -0.67 26.61 -10.21
CA LYS A 4 0.46 26.77 -9.29
C LYS A 4 0.78 25.42 -8.63
N LYS A 5 2.05 25.02 -8.63
CA LYS A 5 2.53 23.76 -8.04
C LYS A 5 2.79 23.98 -6.55
N GLY A 6 2.30 23.06 -5.71
CA GLY A 6 2.65 22.95 -4.29
C GLY A 6 3.58 21.78 -3.98
N PHE A 7 3.81 20.90 -4.96
CA PHE A 7 4.62 19.71 -4.84
C PHE A 7 5.60 19.56 -6.00
N SER A 8 6.82 19.10 -5.72
CA SER A 8 7.83 18.70 -6.70
C SER A 8 8.02 17.17 -6.66
N SER A 9 7.59 16.49 -7.72
CA SER A 9 7.86 15.06 -7.89
C SER A 9 9.35 14.75 -7.94
N GLU A 10 10.18 15.63 -8.51
CA GLU A 10 11.63 15.43 -8.59
C GLU A 10 12.26 15.42 -7.20
N ARG A 11 12.00 16.44 -6.37
CA ARG A 11 12.48 16.49 -4.97
C ARG A 11 11.99 15.31 -4.14
N TYR A 12 10.75 14.89 -4.38
CA TYR A 12 10.20 13.72 -3.73
C TYR A 12 10.91 12.44 -4.14
N ILE A 13 11.06 12.19 -5.44
CA ILE A 13 11.69 11.00 -5.98
C ILE A 13 13.13 10.90 -5.48
N GLU A 14 13.90 11.99 -5.52
CA GLU A 14 15.27 12.01 -5.00
C GLU A 14 15.32 11.58 -3.52
N ALA A 15 14.54 12.23 -2.65
CA ALA A 15 14.51 11.92 -1.23
C ALA A 15 13.98 10.51 -0.93
N GLN A 16 12.98 10.07 -1.69
CA GLN A 16 12.34 8.77 -1.52
C GLN A 16 13.22 7.63 -2.02
N SER A 17 13.91 7.81 -3.16
CA SER A 17 14.90 6.88 -3.67
C SER A 17 16.04 6.68 -2.68
N ALA A 18 16.60 7.77 -2.13
CA ALA A 18 17.65 7.69 -1.11
C ALA A 18 17.18 6.91 0.14
N ALA A 19 15.96 7.15 0.62
CA ALA A 19 15.41 6.44 1.76
C ALA A 19 15.19 4.94 1.48
N VAL A 20 14.71 4.58 0.29
CA VAL A 20 14.49 3.18 -0.11
C VAL A 20 15.83 2.47 -0.31
N LEU A 21 16.79 3.08 -0.99
CA LEU A 21 18.14 2.52 -1.17
C LEU A 21 18.85 2.28 0.16
N LYS A 22 18.72 3.22 1.11
CA LYS A 22 19.22 3.02 2.47
C LYS A 22 18.59 1.79 3.13
N ARG A 23 17.26 1.63 3.02
CA ARG A 23 16.54 0.47 3.56
C ARG A 23 16.93 -0.84 2.87
N ILE A 24 17.14 -0.82 1.55
CA ILE A 24 17.61 -1.98 0.78
C ILE A 24 18.97 -2.45 1.29
N ASN A 25 19.87 -1.52 1.64
CA ASN A 25 21.21 -1.84 2.12
C ASN A 25 21.26 -2.41 3.55
N GLU A 26 20.14 -2.44 4.27
CA GLU A 26 20.05 -3.12 5.57
C GLU A 26 19.88 -4.65 5.46
N PHE A 27 19.62 -5.15 4.24
CA PHE A 27 19.26 -6.55 3.96
C PHE A 27 19.97 -7.07 2.72
N ASP A 28 20.04 -8.40 2.58
CA ASP A 28 20.48 -9.05 1.33
C ASP A 28 19.37 -9.02 0.28
N LYS A 29 18.11 -8.98 0.74
CA LYS A 29 16.91 -8.85 -0.08
C LYS A 29 15.82 -8.09 0.67
N LEU A 30 15.09 -7.21 0.01
CA LEU A 30 13.99 -6.43 0.59
C LEU A 30 12.67 -6.70 -0.16
N TYR A 31 11.65 -7.13 0.58
CA TYR A 31 10.27 -7.14 0.10
C TYR A 31 9.57 -5.86 0.55
N LEU A 32 9.28 -4.99 -0.41
CA LEU A 32 8.62 -3.72 -0.17
C LEU A 32 7.14 -3.83 -0.53
N GLU A 33 6.27 -3.88 0.47
CA GLU A 33 4.83 -3.76 0.25
C GLU A 33 4.51 -2.35 -0.25
N PHE A 34 3.93 -2.26 -1.44
CA PHE A 34 3.51 -1.01 -2.04
C PHE A 34 2.01 -0.83 -1.86
N GLY A 35 1.62 0.10 -0.99
CA GLY A 35 0.24 0.47 -0.72
C GLY A 35 -0.32 1.48 -1.73
N GLY A 36 -1.59 1.29 -2.06
CA GLY A 36 -2.31 2.12 -3.03
C GLY A 36 -1.92 1.84 -4.49
N LYS A 37 -2.46 2.65 -5.40
CA LYS A 37 -2.24 2.47 -6.84
C LYS A 37 -0.79 2.76 -7.22
N LEU A 38 -0.18 1.86 -8.00
CA LEU A 38 1.18 2.06 -8.50
C LEU A 38 1.19 3.04 -9.67
N THR A 39 0.23 2.91 -10.59
CA THR A 39 0.00 3.82 -11.72
C THR A 39 -1.18 4.75 -11.43
N TYR A 40 -1.11 5.98 -11.95
CA TYR A 40 -2.19 6.96 -11.93
C TYR A 40 -2.87 7.16 -10.55
N ASP A 41 -2.10 7.65 -9.58
CA ASP A 41 -2.65 8.05 -8.28
C ASP A 41 -3.38 9.41 -8.38
N GLY A 42 -4.63 9.36 -8.82
CA GLY A 42 -5.47 10.54 -9.00
C GLY A 42 -5.76 11.28 -7.68
N HIS A 43 -5.78 10.59 -6.55
CA HIS A 43 -5.94 11.22 -5.25
C HIS A 43 -4.71 12.05 -4.90
N ALA A 44 -3.51 11.45 -4.98
CA ALA A 44 -2.26 12.16 -4.76
C ALA A 44 -2.10 13.38 -5.67
N SER A 45 -2.43 13.24 -6.96
CA SER A 45 -2.34 14.31 -7.95
C SER A 45 -3.25 15.51 -7.63
N ARG A 46 -4.42 15.27 -7.01
CA ARG A 46 -5.36 16.32 -6.59
C ARG A 46 -4.98 16.94 -5.24
N VAL A 47 -4.43 16.16 -4.32
CA VAL A 47 -4.04 16.62 -2.97
C VAL A 47 -2.67 17.33 -2.97
N LEU A 48 -1.77 16.92 -3.85
CA LEU A 48 -0.40 17.43 -3.97
C LEU A 48 -0.19 18.02 -5.38
N PRO A 49 -0.59 19.29 -5.65
CA PRO A 49 -0.48 19.87 -6.99
C PRO A 49 0.96 19.89 -7.49
N GLY A 50 1.25 19.06 -8.50
CA GLY A 50 2.60 18.83 -9.02
C GLY A 50 3.10 17.38 -8.84
N PHE A 51 2.39 16.55 -8.08
CA PHE A 51 2.56 15.10 -8.09
C PHE A 51 2.12 14.54 -9.45
N LYS A 52 3.09 14.13 -10.28
CA LYS A 52 2.85 13.55 -11.61
C LYS A 52 2.20 12.16 -11.48
N PRO A 53 1.29 11.76 -12.39
CA PRO A 53 0.71 10.42 -12.38
C PRO A 53 1.73 9.26 -12.45
N THR A 54 2.90 9.51 -13.03
CA THR A 54 4.02 8.56 -13.16
C THR A 54 4.97 8.58 -11.96
N THR A 55 4.81 9.48 -10.99
CA THR A 55 5.81 9.70 -9.90
C THR A 55 6.25 8.43 -9.20
N LYS A 56 5.31 7.49 -8.93
CA LYS A 56 5.62 6.22 -8.29
C LYS A 56 6.38 5.26 -9.21
N ILE A 57 6.10 5.27 -10.51
CA ILE A 57 6.84 4.50 -11.50
C ILE A 57 8.25 5.07 -11.68
N ASP A 58 8.36 6.39 -11.81
CA ASP A 58 9.64 7.08 -11.95
C ASP A 58 10.52 6.86 -10.71
N LEU A 59 9.90 6.86 -9.52
CA LEU A 59 10.55 6.42 -8.28
C LEU A 59 11.12 5.00 -8.41
N LEU A 60 10.31 4.02 -8.82
CA LEU A 60 10.74 2.62 -8.92
C LEU A 60 11.88 2.44 -9.93
N LYS A 61 11.82 3.12 -11.08
CA LYS A 61 12.91 3.10 -12.07
C LYS A 61 14.24 3.63 -11.53
N ASN A 62 14.19 4.60 -10.62
CA ASN A 62 15.37 5.16 -9.97
C ASN A 62 15.95 4.26 -8.85
N LEU A 63 15.35 3.10 -8.57
CA LEU A 63 15.86 2.15 -7.57
C LEU A 63 16.76 1.05 -8.19
N GLY A 64 16.95 1.05 -9.51
CA GLY A 64 17.71 0.04 -10.23
C GLY A 64 16.87 -1.21 -10.53
N GLU A 65 17.53 -2.37 -10.58
CA GLU A 65 16.86 -3.64 -10.87
C GLU A 65 15.92 -4.06 -9.74
N LEU A 66 14.69 -4.43 -10.11
CA LEU A 66 13.68 -4.92 -9.19
C LEU A 66 12.78 -5.95 -9.87
N GLU A 67 12.10 -6.76 -9.05
CA GLU A 67 11.02 -7.61 -9.50
C GLU A 67 9.69 -7.19 -8.86
N ILE A 68 8.58 -7.35 -9.59
CA ILE A 68 7.23 -7.07 -9.09
C ILE A 68 6.47 -8.38 -8.88
N ILE A 69 5.95 -8.56 -7.66
CA ILE A 69 4.93 -9.56 -7.33
C ILE A 69 3.59 -8.84 -7.23
N TYR A 70 2.70 -9.14 -8.17
CA TYR A 70 1.34 -8.61 -8.17
C TYR A 70 0.39 -9.57 -7.44
N CYS A 71 -0.25 -9.12 -6.37
CA CYS A 71 -1.15 -9.92 -5.55
C CYS A 71 -2.63 -9.64 -5.86
N ILE A 72 -3.42 -10.69 -5.95
CA ILE A 72 -4.87 -10.62 -6.14
C ILE A 72 -5.58 -11.65 -5.26
N ASN A 73 -6.69 -11.27 -4.64
CA ASN A 73 -7.50 -12.19 -3.83
C ASN A 73 -8.41 -13.02 -4.75
N ALA A 74 -8.39 -14.34 -4.60
CA ALA A 74 -9.28 -15.24 -5.34
C ALA A 74 -10.77 -14.95 -5.10
N ASN A 75 -11.15 -14.51 -3.90
CA ASN A 75 -12.54 -14.15 -3.58
C ASN A 75 -13.00 -12.89 -4.31
N ASP A 76 -12.08 -11.94 -4.54
CA ASP A 76 -12.42 -10.70 -5.22
C ASP A 76 -12.64 -10.91 -6.73
N LEU A 77 -11.96 -11.91 -7.32
CA LEU A 77 -12.13 -12.30 -8.73
C LEU A 77 -13.54 -12.80 -9.07
N GLU A 78 -14.26 -13.31 -8.06
CA GLU A 78 -15.63 -13.81 -8.21
C GLU A 78 -16.67 -12.81 -7.71
N SER A 79 -16.23 -11.66 -7.20
CA SER A 79 -17.14 -10.64 -6.70
C SER A 79 -17.59 -9.69 -7.81
N ASP A 80 -18.84 -9.24 -7.73
CA ASP A 80 -19.35 -8.13 -8.56
C ASP A 80 -18.81 -6.76 -8.11
N ARG A 81 -17.89 -6.73 -7.15
CA ARG A 81 -17.33 -5.48 -6.62
C ARG A 81 -16.48 -4.80 -7.69
N ARG A 82 -16.82 -3.54 -7.95
CA ARG A 82 -16.12 -2.68 -8.90
C ARG A 82 -15.17 -1.72 -8.20
N LEU A 83 -14.01 -1.47 -8.81
CA LEU A 83 -12.91 -0.71 -8.26
C LEU A 83 -12.71 0.64 -8.97
N GLY A 84 -12.45 1.66 -8.16
CA GLY A 84 -11.96 2.96 -8.59
C GLY A 84 -12.93 3.77 -9.45
N ASP A 85 -12.41 4.87 -10.01
CA ASP A 85 -13.20 5.81 -10.80
C ASP A 85 -13.71 5.22 -12.14
N PHE A 86 -13.15 4.09 -12.58
CA PHE A 86 -13.48 3.41 -13.84
C PHE A 86 -14.47 2.24 -13.65
N GLU A 87 -14.91 1.97 -12.42
CA GLU A 87 -15.85 0.90 -12.09
C GLU A 87 -15.46 -0.47 -12.69
N LEU A 88 -14.17 -0.82 -12.65
CA LEU A 88 -13.65 -2.08 -13.20
C LEU A 88 -13.81 -3.24 -12.22
N THR A 89 -14.10 -4.44 -12.72
CA THR A 89 -13.94 -5.67 -11.93
C THR A 89 -12.48 -5.86 -11.51
N TYR A 90 -12.24 -6.70 -10.50
CA TYR A 90 -10.87 -7.01 -10.06
C TYR A 90 -10.01 -7.66 -11.15
N ARG A 91 -10.64 -8.48 -12.02
CA ARG A 91 -10.01 -9.08 -13.19
C ARG A 91 -9.55 -8.00 -14.17
N GLU A 92 -10.45 -7.11 -14.58
CA GLU A 92 -10.15 -6.02 -15.51
C GLU A 92 -9.12 -5.04 -14.94
N GLN A 93 -9.26 -4.67 -13.67
CA GLN A 93 -8.30 -3.80 -12.98
C GLN A 93 -6.90 -4.42 -12.97
N THR A 94 -6.78 -5.73 -12.75
CA THR A 94 -5.49 -6.42 -12.76
C THR A 94 -4.85 -6.45 -14.16
N LEU A 95 -5.63 -6.77 -15.20
CA LEU A 95 -5.13 -6.74 -16.58
C LEU A 95 -4.70 -5.33 -16.98
N LYS A 96 -5.48 -4.31 -16.58
CA LYS A 96 -5.14 -2.91 -16.78
C LYS A 96 -3.85 -2.52 -16.06
N ASP A 97 -3.70 -2.87 -14.79
CA ASP A 97 -2.51 -2.53 -14.00
C ASP A 97 -1.26 -3.19 -14.60
N ILE A 98 -1.33 -4.46 -14.99
CA ILE A 98 -0.23 -5.16 -15.69
C ILE A 98 0.16 -4.41 -16.98
N LYS A 99 -0.84 -4.08 -17.81
CA LYS A 99 -0.61 -3.36 -19.07
C LYS A 99 -0.01 -1.98 -18.83
N GLU A 100 -0.49 -1.24 -17.84
CA GLU A 100 0.03 0.10 -17.52
C GLU A 100 1.45 0.04 -16.95
N ILE A 101 1.75 -0.93 -16.07
CA ILE A 101 3.09 -1.14 -15.53
C ILE A 101 4.08 -1.42 -16.69
N ARG A 102 3.74 -2.36 -17.58
CA ARG A 102 4.53 -2.67 -18.79
C ARG A 102 4.70 -1.49 -19.72
N LYS A 103 3.62 -0.77 -20.01
CA LYS A 103 3.66 0.44 -20.86
C LYS A 103 4.59 1.51 -20.30
N ASN A 104 4.70 1.60 -18.97
CA ASN A 104 5.61 2.53 -18.33
C ASN A 104 7.01 1.93 -18.08
N GLY A 105 7.40 0.81 -18.69
CA GLY A 105 8.77 0.31 -18.67
C GLY A 105 9.19 -0.43 -17.40
N LEU A 106 8.23 -1.00 -16.66
CA LEU A 106 8.47 -1.97 -15.59
C LEU A 106 7.83 -3.30 -15.95
N GLU A 107 8.29 -4.41 -15.39
CA GLU A 107 7.73 -5.74 -15.68
C GLU A 107 7.00 -6.31 -14.45
N VAL A 108 5.86 -6.97 -14.67
CA VAL A 108 5.22 -7.79 -13.65
C VAL A 108 5.76 -9.20 -13.77
N ASN A 109 6.80 -9.51 -13.00
CA ASN A 109 7.52 -10.78 -13.12
C ASN A 109 6.70 -11.97 -12.61
N HIS A 110 5.93 -11.76 -11.54
CA HIS A 110 5.17 -12.81 -10.87
C HIS A 110 3.78 -12.29 -10.47
N LEU A 111 2.77 -13.16 -10.56
CA LEU A 111 1.45 -12.90 -10.00
C LEU A 111 1.12 -13.94 -8.93
N CYS A 112 0.63 -13.49 -7.78
CA CYS A 112 0.22 -14.34 -6.66
C CYS A 112 -1.29 -14.24 -6.45
N ILE A 113 -2.01 -15.32 -6.71
CA ILE A 113 -3.43 -15.47 -6.37
C ILE A 113 -3.53 -15.97 -4.93
N THR A 114 -3.95 -15.09 -4.02
CA THR A 114 -4.12 -15.40 -2.60
C THR A 114 -5.51 -15.97 -2.34
N PHE A 115 -5.69 -16.69 -1.21
CA PHE A 115 -6.94 -17.39 -0.87
C PHE A 115 -7.40 -18.40 -1.93
N PHE A 116 -6.46 -19.01 -2.65
CA PHE A 116 -6.77 -19.95 -3.72
C PHE A 116 -7.30 -21.29 -3.19
N GLU A 117 -8.51 -21.65 -3.62
CA GLU A 117 -9.21 -22.90 -3.25
C GLU A 117 -9.54 -23.81 -4.45
N GLY A 118 -9.00 -23.51 -5.64
CA GLY A 118 -9.15 -24.39 -6.81
C GLY A 118 -10.43 -24.20 -7.63
N ARG A 119 -11.16 -23.10 -7.43
CA ARG A 119 -12.38 -22.74 -8.17
C ARG A 119 -12.12 -22.54 -9.67
N SER A 120 -13.13 -22.84 -10.50
CA SER A 120 -13.00 -22.88 -11.97
C SER A 120 -12.66 -21.52 -12.57
N GLU A 121 -13.37 -20.46 -12.17
CA GLU A 121 -13.14 -19.10 -12.71
C GLU A 121 -11.73 -18.59 -12.37
N VAL A 122 -11.26 -18.86 -11.15
CA VAL A 122 -9.90 -18.50 -10.73
C VAL A 122 -8.83 -19.27 -11.52
N LYS A 123 -9.09 -20.54 -11.88
CA LYS A 123 -8.21 -21.32 -12.77
C LYS A 123 -8.18 -20.76 -14.20
N LYS A 124 -9.31 -20.29 -14.73
CA LYS A 124 -9.37 -19.61 -16.05
C LYS A 124 -8.54 -18.32 -16.03
N PHE A 125 -8.74 -17.49 -15.02
CA PHE A 125 -7.96 -16.27 -14.83
C PHE A 125 -6.46 -16.55 -14.68
N LYS A 126 -6.08 -17.60 -13.92
CA LYS A 126 -4.69 -18.06 -13.85
C LYS A 126 -4.10 -18.35 -15.23
N LYS A 127 -4.80 -19.12 -16.08
CA LYS A 127 -4.34 -19.43 -17.44
C LYS A 127 -4.22 -18.18 -18.31
N GLU A 128 -5.18 -17.26 -18.21
CA GLU A 128 -5.15 -15.98 -18.92
C GLU A 128 -3.88 -15.18 -18.59
N ILE A 129 -3.51 -15.08 -17.30
CA ILE A 129 -2.28 -14.40 -16.88
C ILE A 129 -1.02 -15.16 -17.33
N GLU A 130 -1.02 -16.49 -17.27
CA GLU A 130 0.08 -17.31 -17.77
C GLU A 130 0.32 -17.09 -19.27
N ASN A 131 -0.75 -16.92 -20.06
CA ASN A 131 -0.67 -16.60 -21.49
C ASN A 131 -0.06 -15.21 -21.77
N LEU A 132 -0.04 -14.30 -20.78
CA LEU A 132 0.67 -13.01 -20.87
C LEU A 132 2.16 -13.13 -20.56
N GLY A 133 2.68 -14.35 -20.39
CA GLY A 133 4.09 -14.64 -20.06
C GLY A 133 4.44 -14.45 -18.58
N ILE A 134 3.44 -14.28 -17.70
CA ILE A 134 3.65 -14.02 -16.27
C ILE A 134 3.57 -15.34 -15.50
N LYS A 135 4.55 -15.59 -14.62
CA LYS A 135 4.52 -16.78 -13.75
C LYS A 135 3.49 -16.60 -12.64
N VAL A 136 2.51 -17.50 -12.58
CA VAL A 136 1.43 -17.44 -11.59
C VAL A 136 1.66 -18.43 -10.44
N TYR A 137 1.55 -17.91 -9.23
CA TYR A 137 1.64 -18.64 -7.97
C TYR A 137 0.30 -18.58 -7.24
N THR A 138 0.00 -19.62 -6.46
CA THR A 138 -1.23 -19.71 -5.67
C THR A 138 -0.88 -19.86 -4.20
N HIS A 139 -1.48 -19.01 -3.37
CA HIS A 139 -1.35 -19.05 -1.92
C HIS A 139 -2.71 -19.40 -1.31
N LYS A 140 -2.71 -20.33 -0.35
CA LYS A 140 -3.92 -20.73 0.37
C LYS A 140 -4.19 -19.78 1.54
N ARG A 141 -5.42 -19.79 2.06
CA ARG A 141 -5.74 -19.13 3.33
C ARG A 141 -4.85 -19.69 4.45
N ILE A 142 -4.26 -18.81 5.25
CA ILE A 142 -3.52 -19.19 6.46
C ILE A 142 -4.51 -19.24 7.62
N GLU A 143 -4.62 -20.41 8.26
CA GLU A 143 -5.59 -20.62 9.33
C GLU A 143 -5.28 -19.73 10.55
N GLY A 144 -6.29 -18.97 11.00
CA GLY A 144 -6.17 -18.10 12.17
C GLY A 144 -5.29 -16.86 11.95
N TYR A 145 -4.91 -16.52 10.73
CA TYR A 145 -4.18 -15.28 10.44
C TYR A 145 -5.09 -14.05 10.61
N PRO A 146 -4.61 -12.94 11.21
CA PRO A 146 -3.27 -12.73 11.77
C PRO A 146 -3.15 -13.07 13.27
N ASP A 147 -4.22 -13.49 13.95
CA ASP A 147 -4.29 -13.55 15.41
C ASP A 147 -3.60 -14.78 16.03
N LYS A 148 -3.69 -15.95 15.39
CA LYS A 148 -3.12 -17.21 15.86
C LYS A 148 -1.67 -17.35 15.43
N VAL A 149 -0.80 -16.59 16.08
CA VAL A 149 0.63 -16.47 15.77
C VAL A 149 1.35 -17.82 15.60
N ASN A 150 0.99 -18.84 16.40
CA ASN A 150 1.59 -20.18 16.31
C ASN A 150 1.30 -20.90 14.98
N LYS A 151 0.16 -20.63 14.33
CA LYS A 151 -0.22 -21.24 13.05
C LYS A 151 0.38 -20.52 11.83
N ILE A 152 0.94 -19.32 12.03
CA ILE A 152 1.41 -18.47 10.92
C ILE A 152 2.65 -19.06 10.25
N ILE A 153 3.59 -19.62 11.01
CA ILE A 153 4.82 -20.22 10.46
C ILE A 153 4.51 -21.47 9.63
N ASP A 154 3.62 -22.33 10.13
CA ASP A 154 3.11 -23.48 9.36
C ASP A 154 2.38 -23.03 8.09
N GLY A 155 1.59 -21.96 8.18
CA GLY A 155 0.96 -21.33 7.03
C GLY A 155 1.98 -20.87 5.99
N PHE A 156 3.00 -20.12 6.39
CA PHE A 156 4.04 -19.60 5.50
C PHE A 156 4.91 -20.69 4.88
N SER A 157 5.20 -21.78 5.61
CA SER A 157 5.99 -22.91 5.10
C SER A 157 5.25 -23.70 4.00
N LYS A 158 3.91 -23.69 4.03
CA LYS A 158 3.05 -24.33 3.03
C LYS A 158 2.78 -23.44 1.81
N GLN A 159 3.09 -22.14 1.88
CA GLN A 159 2.94 -21.26 0.72
C GLN A 159 4.02 -21.56 -0.31
N ARG A 160 3.63 -21.57 -1.59
CA ARG A 160 4.60 -21.74 -2.69
C ARG A 160 5.56 -20.56 -2.69
N PHE A 161 6.85 -20.85 -2.53
CA PHE A 161 7.92 -19.85 -2.58
C PHE A 161 8.06 -19.27 -4.00
N ILE A 162 8.14 -17.94 -4.11
CA ILE A 162 8.21 -17.22 -5.39
C ILE A 162 9.68 -16.87 -5.60
N LYS A 163 10.37 -17.68 -6.41
CA LYS A 163 11.80 -17.51 -6.65
C LYS A 163 12.05 -16.20 -7.41
N THR A 164 12.64 -15.23 -6.71
CA THR A 164 13.09 -13.93 -7.22
C THR A 164 14.61 -13.88 -7.21
N LYS A 165 15.20 -13.13 -8.15
CA LYS A 165 16.64 -12.98 -8.34
C LYS A 165 17.16 -11.63 -7.83
N THR A 166 16.35 -10.59 -7.92
CA THR A 166 16.74 -9.21 -7.60
C THR A 166 16.75 -8.96 -6.08
N LYS A 167 17.53 -7.96 -5.66
CA LYS A 167 17.63 -7.54 -4.27
C LYS A 167 16.35 -6.83 -3.79
N LEU A 168 15.65 -6.12 -4.67
CA LEU A 168 14.41 -5.41 -4.35
C LEU A 168 13.22 -6.10 -5.01
N VAL A 169 12.24 -6.49 -4.20
CA VAL A 169 10.98 -7.06 -4.68
C VAL A 169 9.82 -6.18 -4.24
N ILE A 170 9.11 -5.60 -5.21
CA ILE A 170 7.91 -4.80 -4.97
C ILE A 170 6.71 -5.74 -4.89
N VAL A 171 5.98 -5.69 -3.78
CA VAL A 171 4.75 -6.46 -3.59
C VAL A 171 3.57 -5.50 -3.67
N THR A 172 2.82 -5.56 -4.76
CA THR A 172 1.70 -4.66 -5.06
C THR A 172 0.43 -5.45 -5.37
N GLY A 173 -0.70 -4.79 -5.64
CA GLY A 173 -1.94 -5.45 -6.03
C GLY A 173 -3.12 -4.48 -6.22
N ALA A 174 -4.23 -4.99 -6.75
CA ALA A 174 -5.36 -4.17 -7.20
C ALA A 174 -6.03 -3.37 -6.07
N SER A 175 -6.01 -3.87 -4.83
CA SER A 175 -6.72 -3.26 -3.72
C SER A 175 -6.11 -3.61 -2.34
N GLY A 176 -6.69 -3.02 -1.29
CA GLY A 176 -6.50 -3.52 0.08
C GLY A 176 -7.16 -4.89 0.24
N GLY A 177 -6.53 -5.79 1.01
CA GLY A 177 -7.05 -7.16 1.21
C GLY A 177 -6.59 -8.19 0.18
N SER A 178 -5.79 -7.80 -0.81
CA SER A 178 -5.21 -8.73 -1.81
C SER A 178 -4.14 -9.69 -1.27
N GLY A 179 -3.77 -9.57 0.01
CA GLY A 179 -2.80 -10.45 0.67
C GLY A 179 -1.33 -10.03 0.55
N LYS A 180 -1.02 -8.83 0.03
CA LYS A 180 0.35 -8.30 -0.15
C LYS A 180 1.28 -8.57 1.05
N MET A 181 0.89 -8.11 2.23
CA MET A 181 1.68 -8.29 3.45
C MET A 181 1.92 -9.76 3.80
N ALA A 182 0.89 -10.61 3.70
CA ALA A 182 1.02 -12.05 3.98
C ALA A 182 1.96 -12.73 2.96
N THR A 183 1.84 -12.38 1.68
CA THR A 183 2.74 -12.85 0.62
C THR A 183 4.17 -12.39 0.87
N ALA A 184 4.39 -11.10 1.18
CA ALA A 184 5.71 -10.55 1.47
C ALA A 184 6.36 -11.23 2.69
N MET A 185 5.62 -11.41 3.78
CA MET A 185 6.11 -12.11 4.98
C MET A 185 6.42 -13.59 4.72
N ALA A 186 5.60 -14.27 3.91
CA ALA A 186 5.88 -15.64 3.48
C ALA A 186 7.16 -15.72 2.64
N GLN A 187 7.45 -14.72 1.80
CA GLN A 187 8.71 -14.66 1.08
C GLN A 187 9.90 -14.44 2.02
N VAL A 188 9.82 -13.48 2.94
CA VAL A 188 10.88 -13.23 3.93
C VAL A 188 11.16 -14.49 4.76
N TYR A 189 10.11 -15.22 5.15
CA TYR A 189 10.26 -16.49 5.86
C TYR A 189 11.04 -17.53 5.05
N ASN A 190 10.66 -17.73 3.78
CA ASN A 190 11.31 -18.70 2.91
C ASN A 190 12.76 -18.31 2.57
N GLU A 191 13.04 -17.04 2.31
CA GLU A 191 14.41 -16.55 2.07
C GLU A 191 15.30 -16.81 3.29
N ARG A 192 14.82 -16.51 4.49
CA ARG A 192 15.58 -16.72 5.74
C ARG A 192 15.79 -18.19 6.08
N LYS A 193 14.80 -19.05 5.79
CA LYS A 193 14.97 -20.50 5.87
C LYS A 193 16.12 -20.99 4.97
N ASN A 194 16.39 -20.29 3.87
CA ASN A 194 17.49 -20.56 2.95
C ASN A 194 18.75 -19.71 3.22
N GLY A 195 18.87 -19.10 4.40
CA GLY A 195 20.07 -18.37 4.83
C GLY A 195 20.20 -16.93 4.31
N VAL A 196 19.24 -16.41 3.55
CA VAL A 196 19.26 -15.03 3.03
C VAL A 196 18.74 -14.06 4.09
N ASN A 197 19.47 -12.98 4.39
CA ASN A 197 19.02 -11.94 5.31
C ASN A 197 17.95 -11.05 4.65
N ALA A 198 16.73 -11.56 4.50
CA ALA A 198 15.62 -10.87 3.86
C ALA A 198 14.85 -9.93 4.81
N GLY A 199 14.47 -8.75 4.35
CA GLY A 199 13.71 -7.74 5.08
C GLY A 199 12.31 -7.49 4.53
N PHE A 200 11.50 -6.81 5.33
CA PHE A 200 10.18 -6.31 4.94
C PHE A 200 10.12 -4.81 5.22
N SER A 201 9.42 -4.05 4.37
CA SER A 201 9.08 -2.65 4.63
C SER A 201 7.78 -2.29 3.93
N LYS A 202 7.16 -1.19 4.35
CA LYS A 202 5.91 -0.69 3.78
C LYS A 202 6.12 0.67 3.14
N TYR A 203 5.63 0.83 1.92
CA TYR A 203 5.52 2.11 1.26
C TYR A 203 4.05 2.50 1.19
N GLU A 204 3.70 3.62 1.80
CA GLU A 204 2.41 4.28 1.65
C GLU A 204 2.63 5.78 1.54
N LEU A 205 1.95 6.41 0.59
CA LEU A 205 2.08 7.85 0.38
C LEU A 205 1.32 8.66 1.43
N PHE A 206 0.18 8.13 1.88
CA PHE A 206 -0.69 8.76 2.87
C PHE A 206 -1.05 7.76 3.99
N PRO A 207 -1.21 8.21 5.24
CA PRO A 207 -0.95 9.59 5.69
C PRO A 207 0.54 9.96 5.64
N ILE A 208 0.85 11.26 5.57
CA ILE A 208 2.23 11.75 5.64
C ILE A 208 2.62 11.86 7.11
N TRP A 209 3.46 10.92 7.57
CA TRP A 209 3.74 10.69 8.98
C TRP A 209 4.33 11.90 9.72
N ASN A 210 5.09 12.75 9.04
CA ASN A 210 5.74 13.93 9.61
C ASN A 210 5.01 15.26 9.31
N LEU A 211 3.73 15.19 8.92
CA LEU A 211 2.79 16.31 8.97
C LEU A 211 1.90 16.20 10.21
N ALA A 212 1.30 17.32 10.62
CA ALA A 212 0.37 17.32 11.74
C ALA A 212 -0.85 16.41 11.46
N LEU A 213 -1.44 15.85 12.53
CA LEU A 213 -2.63 15.01 12.43
C LEU A 213 -3.80 15.73 11.74
N ASN A 214 -4.02 16.99 12.10
CA ASN A 214 -5.03 17.87 11.54
C ASN A 214 -4.57 18.61 10.27
N HIS A 215 -3.44 18.22 9.67
CA HIS A 215 -3.02 18.80 8.41
C HIS A 215 -4.04 18.45 7.30
N PRO A 216 -4.50 19.41 6.48
CA PRO A 216 -5.51 19.14 5.44
C PRO A 216 -5.15 17.99 4.49
N ILE A 217 -3.86 17.80 4.18
CA ILE A 217 -3.38 16.65 3.39
C ILE A 217 -3.73 15.31 4.06
N ASN A 218 -3.48 15.17 5.37
CA ASN A 218 -3.82 13.96 6.11
C ASN A 218 -5.34 13.80 6.23
N ILE A 219 -6.07 14.89 6.48
CA ILE A 219 -7.54 14.86 6.52
C ILE A 219 -8.13 14.45 5.15
N ALA A 220 -7.51 14.84 4.03
CA ALA A 220 -7.93 14.43 2.70
C ALA A 220 -7.78 12.92 2.46
N TYR A 221 -6.78 12.29 3.06
CA TYR A 221 -6.66 10.84 3.06
C TYR A 221 -7.78 10.18 3.86
N GLU A 222 -8.07 10.65 5.08
CA GLU A 222 -9.22 10.18 5.88
C GLU A 222 -10.55 10.34 5.13
N ALA A 223 -10.70 11.44 4.38
CA ALA A 223 -11.84 11.68 3.50
C ALA A 223 -11.88 10.76 2.29
N ALA A 224 -10.76 10.16 1.87
CA ALA A 224 -10.70 9.24 0.73
C ALA A 224 -10.92 7.78 1.14
N THR A 225 -10.92 7.50 2.44
CA THR A 225 -11.06 6.17 3.04
C THR A 225 -12.23 6.10 4.03
N ALA A 226 -13.17 7.04 3.95
CA ALA A 226 -14.30 7.13 4.88
C ALA A 226 -15.21 5.89 4.83
N ASP A 227 -15.32 5.26 3.65
CA ASP A 227 -15.99 3.98 3.40
C ASP A 227 -15.27 2.82 4.09
N LEU A 228 -13.94 2.82 4.06
CA LEU A 228 -13.10 1.81 4.72
C LEU A 228 -13.06 2.00 6.25
N GLY A 229 -13.45 3.16 6.75
CA GLY A 229 -13.39 3.50 8.17
C GLY A 229 -11.98 3.75 8.69
N ASP A 230 -11.00 3.91 7.80
CA ASP A 230 -9.63 4.23 8.19
C ASP A 230 -9.59 5.69 8.69
N TYR A 231 -9.03 5.90 9.89
CA TYR A 231 -8.85 7.23 10.46
C TYR A 231 -7.41 7.46 10.92
N ASN A 232 -6.94 8.70 10.75
CA ASN A 232 -5.60 9.08 11.17
C ASN A 232 -5.53 9.19 12.69
N MET A 233 -4.40 8.80 13.25
CA MET A 233 -4.09 8.95 14.66
C MET A 233 -2.60 9.16 14.88
N ILE A 234 -2.21 9.52 16.10
CA ILE A 234 -0.79 9.57 16.47
C ILE A 234 -0.29 8.15 16.68
N ASP A 235 0.88 7.83 16.09
CA ASP A 235 1.61 6.60 16.36
C ASP A 235 2.13 6.62 17.81
N SER A 236 1.38 5.98 18.69
CA SER A 236 1.71 5.87 20.12
C SER A 236 3.00 5.09 20.37
N TYR A 237 3.36 4.15 19.49
CA TYR A 237 4.62 3.40 19.58
C TYR A 237 5.82 4.30 19.25
N HIS A 238 5.71 5.12 18.21
CA HIS A 238 6.77 6.06 17.82
C HIS A 238 6.97 7.13 18.88
N TRP A 239 5.87 7.67 19.42
CA TRP A 239 5.92 8.61 20.55
C TRP A 239 6.58 7.98 21.78
N LYS A 240 6.23 6.73 22.13
CA LYS A 240 6.84 6.03 23.27
C LYS A 240 8.33 5.79 23.08
N ALA A 241 8.75 5.44 21.87
CA ALA A 241 10.14 5.07 21.56
C ALA A 241 11.07 6.28 21.40
N TYR A 242 10.58 7.37 20.79
CA TYR A 242 11.44 8.48 20.34
C TYR A 242 11.00 9.85 20.84
N LYS A 243 9.81 9.98 21.48
CA LYS A 243 9.20 11.28 21.82
C LYS A 243 9.03 12.20 20.61
N ILE A 244 8.81 11.60 19.43
CA ILE A 244 8.50 12.30 18.18
C ILE A 244 7.05 12.00 17.81
N LYS A 245 6.26 13.05 17.56
CA LYS A 245 4.88 12.88 17.07
C LYS A 245 4.91 12.49 15.60
N ALA A 246 4.43 11.29 15.31
CA ALA A 246 4.23 10.79 13.95
C ALA A 246 2.74 10.45 13.74
N VAL A 247 2.24 10.69 12.53
CA VAL A 247 0.89 10.33 12.11
C VAL A 247 0.92 8.96 11.44
N ASN A 248 -0.02 8.11 11.84
CA ASN A 248 -0.32 6.84 11.19
C ASN A 248 -1.85 6.69 11.18
N TYR A 249 -2.38 5.53 10.85
CA TYR A 249 -3.81 5.25 10.85
C TYR A 249 -4.12 4.01 11.68
N ASN A 250 -5.37 3.92 12.12
CA ASN A 250 -5.83 2.96 13.12
C ASN A 250 -5.45 1.51 12.81
N ARG A 251 -5.66 1.05 11.57
CA ARG A 251 -5.39 -0.33 11.19
C ARG A 251 -3.93 -0.72 11.39
N ASP A 252 -2.99 0.14 11.02
CA ASP A 252 -1.56 -0.14 11.18
C ASP A 252 -1.14 -0.06 12.64
N VAL A 253 -1.62 0.93 13.40
CA VAL A 253 -1.31 1.09 14.83
C VAL A 253 -1.88 -0.06 15.66
N GLU A 254 -3.14 -0.44 15.42
CA GLU A 254 -3.83 -1.54 16.12
C GLU A 254 -3.16 -2.88 15.80
N ASN A 255 -2.81 -3.12 14.54
CA ASN A 255 -2.19 -4.38 14.12
C ASN A 255 -0.69 -4.45 14.40
N PHE A 256 -0.01 -3.33 14.69
CA PHE A 256 1.45 -3.30 14.84
C PHE A 256 1.97 -4.33 15.86
N LYS A 257 1.28 -4.56 16.98
CA LYS A 257 1.68 -5.56 17.98
C LYS A 257 1.72 -6.97 17.38
N ILE A 258 0.74 -7.32 16.56
CA ILE A 258 0.64 -8.61 15.90
C ILE A 258 1.69 -8.70 14.78
N LEU A 259 1.81 -7.66 13.95
CA LEU A 259 2.81 -7.59 12.89
C LEU A 259 4.23 -7.72 13.42
N ARG A 260 4.53 -7.05 14.54
CA ARG A 260 5.81 -7.15 15.22
C ARG A 260 6.07 -8.59 15.70
N LYS A 261 5.08 -9.30 16.23
CA LYS A 261 5.22 -10.72 16.60
C LYS A 261 5.51 -11.59 15.37
N ILE A 262 4.72 -11.43 14.29
CA ILE A 262 4.93 -12.16 13.03
C ILE A 262 6.34 -11.91 12.50
N TYR A 263 6.74 -10.65 12.44
CA TYR A 263 8.07 -10.26 11.99
C TYR A 263 9.18 -10.83 12.89
N SER A 264 8.96 -10.91 14.21
CA SER A 264 9.92 -11.55 15.13
C SER A 264 10.11 -13.04 14.82
N LEU A 265 9.05 -13.75 14.45
CA LEU A 265 9.12 -15.17 14.11
C LEU A 265 9.77 -15.39 12.75
N VAL A 266 9.51 -14.49 11.80
CA VAL A 266 10.00 -14.59 10.42
C VAL A 266 11.44 -14.10 10.30
N ALA A 267 11.75 -12.94 10.87
CA ALA A 267 13.03 -12.24 10.70
C ALA A 267 13.98 -12.33 11.90
N GLY A 268 13.54 -12.89 13.02
CA GLY A 268 14.33 -13.04 14.23
C GLY A 268 14.40 -11.76 15.09
N LYS A 269 14.74 -11.96 16.37
CA LYS A 269 14.69 -10.91 17.42
C LYS A 269 15.66 -9.75 17.18
N LYS A 270 16.83 -9.99 16.56
CA LYS A 270 17.82 -8.92 16.31
C LYS A 270 17.26 -7.83 15.39
N ILE A 271 16.47 -8.21 14.39
CA ILE A 271 15.92 -7.27 13.40
C ILE A 271 14.64 -6.62 13.91
N LEU A 272 13.91 -7.30 14.79
CA LEU A 272 12.80 -6.71 15.54
C LEU A 272 13.19 -5.40 16.25
N SER A 273 14.43 -5.30 16.73
CA SER A 273 14.92 -4.11 17.45
C SER A 273 14.92 -2.84 16.58
N ARG A 274 14.89 -2.98 15.25
CA ARG A 274 14.88 -1.88 14.28
C ARG A 274 13.51 -1.23 14.10
N PHE A 275 12.42 -1.98 14.26
CA PHE A 275 11.06 -1.47 14.08
C PHE A 275 10.38 -1.34 15.45
N LYS A 276 10.46 -0.14 16.03
CA LYS A 276 9.82 0.17 17.31
C LYS A 276 8.40 0.70 17.13
N SER A 277 8.03 1.10 15.91
CA SER A 277 6.69 1.59 15.56
C SER A 277 6.28 1.27 14.11
N PRO A 278 4.99 1.37 13.73
CA PRO A 278 4.58 1.26 12.33
C PRO A 278 5.17 2.39 11.46
N THR A 279 5.43 3.58 12.01
CA THR A 279 6.22 4.62 11.31
C THR A 279 7.63 4.14 10.94
N ASP A 280 8.32 3.35 11.79
CA ASP A 280 9.64 2.80 11.45
C ASP A 280 9.55 1.75 10.32
N MET A 281 8.47 0.96 10.28
CA MET A 281 8.21 -0.02 9.20
C MET A 281 7.95 0.68 7.86
N GLY A 282 7.39 1.89 7.89
CA GLY A 282 7.20 2.77 6.75
C GLY A 282 8.52 3.36 6.21
N ILE A 283 8.49 3.83 4.96
CA ILE A 283 9.65 4.53 4.34
C ILE A 283 9.26 5.82 3.60
N ASN A 284 8.14 6.46 3.95
CA ASN A 284 7.60 7.61 3.20
C ASN A 284 8.36 8.94 3.44
N MET A 285 8.73 9.61 2.35
CA MET A 285 9.42 10.91 2.32
C MET A 285 8.60 12.04 1.67
N ALA A 286 7.28 11.86 1.48
CA ALA A 286 6.41 12.79 0.76
C ALA A 286 6.53 14.26 1.19
N LYS A 287 6.74 14.55 2.48
CA LYS A 287 6.92 15.93 2.96
C LYS A 287 8.07 16.66 2.26
N LYS A 288 9.13 15.96 1.84
CA LYS A 288 10.28 16.55 1.13
C LYS A 288 9.92 17.09 -0.26
N GLY A 289 8.83 16.59 -0.86
CA GLY A 289 8.30 17.08 -2.13
C GLY A 289 7.43 18.33 -1.98
N ILE A 290 6.95 18.69 -0.79
CA ILE A 290 6.11 19.87 -0.59
C ILE A 290 6.98 21.13 -0.73
N ILE A 291 6.70 21.94 -1.75
CA ILE A 291 7.40 23.20 -2.07
C ILE A 291 6.56 24.43 -1.69
N ASP A 292 5.23 24.29 -1.61
CA ASP A 292 4.32 25.31 -1.11
C ASP A 292 3.17 24.65 -0.34
N ASP A 293 3.23 24.76 0.99
CA ASP A 293 2.25 24.17 1.89
C ASP A 293 0.85 24.79 1.74
N LYS A 294 0.74 26.10 1.45
CA LYS A 294 -0.56 26.79 1.29
C LYS A 294 -1.30 26.25 0.07
N ILE A 295 -0.59 26.01 -1.03
CA ILE A 295 -1.18 25.40 -2.23
C ILE A 295 -1.66 23.98 -1.95
N CYS A 296 -0.85 23.14 -1.31
CA CYS A 296 -1.23 21.78 -0.96
C CYS A 296 -2.42 21.74 0.01
N ARG A 297 -2.47 22.62 1.02
CA ARG A 297 -3.62 22.76 1.92
C ARG A 297 -4.90 23.11 1.17
N SER A 298 -4.86 24.11 0.31
CA SER A 298 -6.03 24.52 -0.50
C SER A 298 -6.52 23.39 -1.38
N ALA A 299 -5.61 22.65 -2.02
CA ALA A 299 -5.93 21.53 -2.88
C ALA A 299 -6.54 20.35 -2.11
N ALA A 300 -5.95 20.02 -0.95
CA ALA A 300 -6.48 18.99 -0.06
C ALA A 300 -7.90 19.30 0.44
N ILE A 301 -8.18 20.56 0.83
CA ILE A 301 -9.52 21.01 1.23
C ILE A 301 -10.53 20.84 0.09
N LYS A 302 -10.14 21.15 -1.15
CA LYS A 302 -10.98 20.92 -2.34
C LYS A 302 -11.27 19.44 -2.54
N GLU A 303 -10.28 18.57 -2.37
CA GLU A 303 -10.46 17.11 -2.46
C GLU A 303 -11.40 16.58 -1.36
N ILE A 304 -11.29 17.07 -0.12
CA ILE A 304 -12.20 16.70 0.99
C ILE A 304 -13.66 17.04 0.61
N LYS A 305 -13.91 18.26 0.11
CA LYS A 305 -15.24 18.67 -0.35
C LYS A 305 -15.73 17.84 -1.54
N ARG A 306 -14.83 17.45 -2.45
CA ARG A 306 -15.15 16.58 -3.59
C ARG A 306 -15.59 15.19 -3.11
N ARG A 307 -14.87 14.60 -2.15
CA ARG A 307 -15.21 13.30 -1.55
C ARG A 307 -16.59 13.32 -0.88
N ASP A 308 -16.90 14.37 -0.12
CA ASP A 308 -18.25 14.53 0.46
C ASP A 308 -19.36 14.52 -0.60
N LYS A 309 -19.18 15.25 -1.72
CA LYS A 309 -20.15 15.24 -2.82
C LYS A 309 -20.31 13.84 -3.43
N ILE A 310 -19.21 13.11 -3.60
CA ILE A 310 -19.23 11.75 -4.16
C ILE A 310 -19.99 10.81 -3.23
N TYR A 311 -19.61 10.71 -1.96
CA TYR A 311 -20.29 9.80 -1.03
C TYR A 311 -21.78 10.13 -0.85
N LYS A 312 -22.16 11.42 -0.89
CA LYS A 312 -23.58 11.80 -0.91
C LYS A 312 -24.31 11.34 -2.17
N LYS A 313 -23.67 11.41 -3.34
CA LYS A 313 -24.23 10.91 -4.60
C LYS A 313 -24.39 9.39 -4.54
N GLU A 314 -23.35 8.67 -4.10
CA GLU A 314 -23.36 7.22 -3.98
C GLU A 314 -24.39 6.72 -2.95
N PHE A 315 -24.54 7.43 -1.83
CA PHE A 315 -25.58 7.15 -0.84
C PHE A 315 -26.98 7.30 -1.44
N LYS A 316 -27.23 8.39 -2.19
CA LYS A 316 -28.52 8.59 -2.90
C LYS A 316 -28.79 7.51 -3.96
N ALA A 317 -27.74 6.93 -4.53
CA ALA A 317 -27.83 5.83 -5.50
C ALA A 317 -27.93 4.44 -4.85
N GLY A 318 -27.96 4.34 -3.51
CA GLY A 318 -28.00 3.07 -2.78
C GLY A 318 -26.69 2.27 -2.81
N ARG A 319 -25.58 2.88 -3.22
CA ARG A 319 -24.26 2.22 -3.37
C ARG A 319 -23.30 2.48 -2.20
N GLU A 320 -23.70 3.31 -1.25
CA GLU A 320 -22.90 3.69 -0.08
C GLU A 320 -23.76 3.74 1.19
N SER A 321 -23.12 3.55 2.34
CA SER A 321 -23.76 3.52 3.66
C SER A 321 -24.01 4.91 4.27
N ILE A 322 -25.01 5.02 5.16
CA ILE A 322 -25.25 6.24 5.94
C ILE A 322 -24.08 6.50 6.91
N GLU A 323 -23.39 5.46 7.36
CA GLU A 323 -22.20 5.52 8.20
C GLU A 323 -21.07 6.31 7.52
N THR A 324 -20.80 6.03 6.24
CA THR A 324 -19.79 6.76 5.46
C THR A 324 -20.12 8.25 5.37
N VAL A 325 -21.38 8.60 5.10
CA VAL A 325 -21.83 10.00 5.06
C VAL A 325 -21.71 10.67 6.45
N LYS A 326 -22.05 9.96 7.54
CA LYS A 326 -21.87 10.46 8.92
C LYS A 326 -20.39 10.69 9.24
N ARG A 327 -19.48 9.80 8.83
CA ARG A 327 -18.03 9.99 8.98
C ARG A 327 -17.55 11.21 8.19
N MET A 328 -17.98 11.36 6.94
CA MET A 328 -17.63 12.53 6.12
C MET A 328 -18.10 13.86 6.74
N LYS A 329 -19.28 13.90 7.37
CA LYS A 329 -19.72 15.09 8.13
C LYS A 329 -18.76 15.43 9.28
N LYS A 330 -18.26 14.44 10.02
CA LYS A 330 -17.26 14.64 11.08
C LYS A 330 -15.94 15.14 10.49
N ILE A 331 -15.50 14.58 9.37
CA ILE A 331 -14.27 14.98 8.66
C ILE A 331 -14.36 16.44 8.18
N LEU A 332 -15.50 16.86 7.62
CA LEU A 332 -15.71 18.25 7.19
C LEU A 332 -15.62 19.26 8.34
N ASN A 333 -16.02 18.86 9.56
CA ASN A 333 -15.88 19.74 10.72
C ASN A 333 -14.41 19.94 11.15
N LYS A 334 -13.50 19.03 10.78
CA LYS A 334 -12.05 19.16 11.06
C LYS A 334 -11.37 20.26 10.24
N ILE A 335 -11.95 20.68 9.11
CA ILE A 335 -11.39 21.72 8.21
C ILE A 335 -12.07 23.08 8.33
N LYS A 336 -13.09 23.20 9.19
CA LYS A 336 -13.76 24.49 9.49
C LYS A 336 -13.08 25.25 10.64
N LYS A 337 -12.24 24.56 11.39
CA LYS A 337 -11.35 25.11 12.41
C LYS A 337 -9.99 25.32 11.78
#